data_AF-A0A6J7FSX6-F1
#
_entry.id   AF-A0A6J7FSX6-F1
#
_cell.length_a   1.000
_cell.length_b   1.000
_cell.length_c   1.000
_cell.angle_alpha   90.00
_cell.angle_beta   90.00
_cell.angle_gamma   90.00
#
_symmetry.space_group_name_H-M   'P 1'
#
loop_
_entity.id
_entity.type
_entity.pdbx_description
1 polymer ?
#
loop_
_entity_poly.entity_id
_entity_poly.type
_entity_poly.pdbx_seq_one_letter_code
_entity_poly.pdbx_strand_id
1 'polypeptide(L)'
;MLARSDSRIRTRAQAEAIFGLRSQVAIPDTKERHHGVVVVPERHEPLSDAYRTLRSVVGFVEGGAAHAQGRVPTILIVSAASGDGKTSVASNLAAAFVETGQRTVAVNTDFRRPALSARILDADPARPGFSVEDLLTLSIRDLLTPTAIDGLVVFDLQGLRASPGDLARITAARIPELASVGASTVVVDTSPVSATAEVLELVPLADVIVLVVRVNHTFIDAAHRTIDTIRALTAAHLLLVVVGEKRQRTDYYEYAARLKDTPRWSKKLKR
;
A
#
# COMPACT_ATOMS: atom_id res chain seq x y z
N MET A 1 -3.06 3.57 -41.63
CA MET A 1 -3.54 3.29 -40.26
C MET A 1 -2.32 3.26 -39.35
N LEU A 2 -1.94 4.40 -38.75
CA LEU A 2 -0.76 4.49 -37.88
C LEU A 2 -1.03 3.67 -36.61
N ALA A 3 -0.23 2.62 -36.40
CA ALA A 3 -0.25 1.86 -35.16
C ALA A 3 0.04 2.83 -34.01
N ARG A 4 -0.92 3.02 -33.10
CA ARG A 4 -0.67 3.76 -31.85
C ARG A 4 0.48 3.06 -31.14
N SER A 5 1.62 3.74 -31.04
CA SER A 5 2.76 3.31 -30.24
C SER A 5 2.27 3.00 -28.83
N ASP A 6 2.57 1.81 -28.31
CA ASP A 6 2.20 1.40 -26.96
C ASP A 6 2.97 2.24 -25.94
N SER A 7 2.32 3.29 -25.45
CA SER A 7 2.88 4.32 -24.55
C SER A 7 2.86 3.91 -23.06
N ARG A 8 2.93 2.61 -22.77
CA ARG A 8 3.03 2.10 -21.40
C ARG A 8 4.46 2.02 -20.92
N ILE A 9 4.66 2.20 -19.63
CA ILE A 9 5.95 2.01 -18.96
C ILE A 9 6.32 0.52 -19.03
N ARG A 10 7.50 0.20 -19.57
CA ARG A 10 7.95 -1.18 -19.83
C ARG A 10 8.96 -1.69 -18.83
N THR A 11 9.76 -0.81 -18.26
CA THR A 11 10.88 -1.17 -17.41
C THR A 11 10.92 -0.30 -16.17
N ARG A 12 11.55 -0.82 -15.11
CA ARG A 12 11.88 -0.04 -13.92
C ARG A 12 12.68 1.21 -14.27
N ALA A 13 13.72 1.09 -15.10
CA ALA A 13 14.55 2.23 -15.50
C ALA A 13 13.73 3.34 -16.17
N GLN A 14 12.72 2.99 -16.98
CA GLN A 14 11.82 3.97 -17.57
C GLN A 14 10.94 4.64 -16.51
N ALA A 15 10.40 3.88 -15.55
CA ALA A 15 9.67 4.45 -14.41
C ALA A 15 10.56 5.41 -13.61
N GLU A 16 11.79 5.00 -13.28
CA GLU A 16 12.74 5.83 -12.52
C GLU A 16 13.05 7.14 -13.22
N ALA A 17 13.24 7.12 -14.55
CA ALA A 17 13.47 8.31 -15.36
C ALA A 17 12.27 9.26 -15.37
N ILE A 18 11.05 8.73 -15.58
CA ILE A 18 9.79 9.50 -15.62
C ILE A 18 9.52 10.19 -14.29
N PHE A 19 9.67 9.46 -13.18
CA PHE A 19 9.41 9.98 -11.85
C PHE A 19 10.58 10.80 -11.31
N GLY A 20 11.78 10.69 -11.90
CA GLY A 20 13.00 11.28 -11.34
C GLY A 20 13.32 10.73 -9.95
N LEU A 21 12.97 9.47 -9.69
CA LEU A 21 13.14 8.79 -8.41
C LEU A 21 13.73 7.41 -8.67
N ARG A 22 14.68 6.98 -7.85
CA ARG A 22 15.12 5.58 -7.87
C ARG A 22 14.05 4.74 -7.19
N SER A 23 13.64 3.65 -7.82
CA SER A 23 12.74 2.71 -7.17
C SER A 23 13.51 2.04 -6.04
N GLN A 24 12.97 2.07 -4.82
CA GLN A 24 13.59 1.42 -3.69
C GLN A 24 13.20 -0.06 -3.61
N VAL A 25 11.99 -0.40 -4.07
CA VAL A 25 11.43 -1.75 -3.98
C VAL A 25 10.67 -2.09 -5.26
N ALA A 26 10.90 -3.32 -5.74
CA ALA A 26 10.12 -3.92 -6.81
C ALA A 26 9.23 -5.03 -6.23
N ILE A 27 7.93 -4.97 -6.52
CA ILE A 27 6.98 -6.04 -6.20
C ILE A 27 6.92 -6.99 -7.40
N PRO A 28 7.35 -8.25 -7.25
CA PRO A 28 7.46 -9.17 -8.37
C PRO A 28 6.09 -9.53 -8.94
N ASP A 29 6.03 -9.79 -10.25
CA ASP A 29 4.85 -10.40 -10.86
C ASP A 29 4.69 -11.85 -10.37
N THR A 30 3.49 -12.20 -9.91
CA THR A 30 3.16 -13.58 -9.52
C THR A 30 2.19 -14.18 -10.54
N LYS A 31 2.41 -15.45 -10.89
CA LYS A 31 1.51 -16.18 -11.80
C LYS A 31 0.11 -16.34 -11.19
N GLU A 32 0.04 -16.43 -9.87
CA GLU A 32 -1.21 -16.51 -9.11
C GLU A 32 -1.69 -15.12 -8.73
N ARG A 33 -2.99 -14.89 -8.94
CA ARG A 33 -3.67 -13.70 -8.44
C ARG A 33 -4.04 -13.95 -6.98
N HIS A 34 -3.36 -13.26 -6.07
CA HIS A 34 -3.72 -13.30 -4.66
C HIS A 34 -4.84 -12.30 -4.36
N HIS A 35 -5.99 -12.81 -3.92
CA HIS A 35 -7.15 -11.99 -3.60
C HIS A 35 -7.03 -11.31 -2.23
N GLY A 36 -6.36 -11.93 -1.26
CA GLY A 36 -6.13 -11.39 0.08
C GLY A 36 -4.72 -10.84 0.36
N VAL A 37 -4.43 -10.64 1.65
CA VAL A 37 -3.10 -10.31 2.17
C VAL A 37 -2.17 -11.53 2.03
N VAL A 38 -0.95 -11.31 1.52
CA VAL A 38 0.08 -12.35 1.32
C VAL A 38 1.20 -12.29 2.36
N VAL A 39 1.31 -11.17 3.08
CA VAL A 39 2.21 -11.05 4.23
C VAL A 39 1.60 -11.84 5.38
N VAL A 40 2.24 -12.96 5.71
CA VAL A 40 1.85 -13.88 6.77
C VAL A 40 3.09 -14.13 7.64
N PRO A 41 2.98 -14.07 8.98
CA PRO A 41 4.09 -14.33 9.88
C PRO A 41 4.81 -15.63 9.54
N GLU A 42 6.14 -15.63 9.68
CA GLU A 42 7.02 -16.80 9.49
C GLU A 42 7.04 -17.40 8.07
N ARG A 43 6.26 -16.87 7.13
CA ARG A 43 6.28 -17.28 5.72
C ARG A 43 7.22 -16.39 4.90
N HIS A 44 8.36 -16.95 4.50
CA HIS A 44 9.36 -16.27 3.68
C HIS A 44 9.19 -16.64 2.20
N GLU A 45 8.43 -15.81 1.51
CA GLU A 45 8.25 -15.89 0.06
C GLU A 45 8.67 -14.58 -0.60
N PRO A 46 9.18 -14.62 -1.85
CA PRO A 46 9.68 -13.43 -2.52
C PRO A 46 8.70 -12.26 -2.55
N LEU A 47 7.40 -12.53 -2.68
CA LEU A 47 6.37 -11.50 -2.70
C LEU A 47 6.19 -10.87 -1.30
N SER A 48 6.09 -11.69 -0.25
CA SER A 48 5.95 -11.20 1.14
C SER A 48 7.21 -10.47 1.60
N ASP A 49 8.40 -10.96 1.25
CA ASP A 49 9.68 -10.32 1.56
C ASP A 49 9.84 -8.96 0.86
N ALA A 50 9.29 -8.80 -0.35
CA ALA A 50 9.26 -7.51 -1.03
C ALA A 50 8.42 -6.47 -0.24
N TYR A 51 7.28 -6.87 0.33
CA TYR A 51 6.49 -5.98 1.19
C TYR A 51 7.15 -5.69 2.53
N ARG A 52 7.86 -6.65 3.13
CA ARG A 52 8.70 -6.42 4.34
C ARG A 52 9.82 -5.43 4.06
N THR A 53 10.44 -5.54 2.88
CA THR A 53 11.46 -4.59 2.40
C THR A 53 10.84 -3.20 2.25
N LEU A 54 9.66 -3.09 1.63
CA LEU A 54 8.94 -1.81 1.51
C LEU A 54 8.67 -1.20 2.89
N ARG A 55 8.16 -1.99 3.84
CA ARG A 55 7.94 -1.55 5.21
C ARG A 55 9.22 -1.02 5.86
N SER A 56 10.35 -1.71 5.71
CA SER A 56 11.65 -1.22 6.22
C SER A 56 12.05 0.12 5.62
N VAL A 57 11.90 0.27 4.30
CA VAL A 57 12.24 1.53 3.60
C VAL A 57 11.33 2.67 4.06
N VAL A 58 10.03 2.41 4.16
CA VAL A 58 9.05 3.40 4.62
C VAL A 58 9.37 3.83 6.06
N GLY A 59 9.58 2.88 6.98
CA GLY A 59 9.92 3.20 8.37
C GLY A 59 11.26 3.95 8.51
N PHE A 60 12.25 3.62 7.69
CA PHE A 60 13.52 4.35 7.67
C PHE A 60 13.35 5.81 7.24
N VAL A 61 12.51 6.05 6.23
CA VAL A 61 12.28 7.38 5.66
C VAL A 61 11.36 8.23 6.53
N GLU A 62 10.34 7.63 7.14
CA GLU A 62 9.49 8.32 8.12
C GLU A 62 10.31 8.77 9.35
N GLY A 63 11.28 7.96 9.78
CA GLY A 63 12.31 8.37 10.74
C GLY A 63 11.80 8.76 12.13
N GLY A 64 10.56 8.41 12.48
CA GLY A 64 9.90 8.77 13.74
C GLY A 64 9.52 10.24 13.86
N ALA A 65 9.57 11.02 12.78
CA ALA A 65 9.29 12.45 12.81
C ALA A 65 7.85 12.75 13.25
N ALA A 66 6.88 11.96 12.77
CA ALA A 66 5.49 12.11 13.17
C ALA A 66 5.31 11.78 14.67
N HIS A 67 5.93 10.70 15.13
CA HIS A 67 5.88 10.30 16.53
C HIS A 67 6.48 11.33 17.47
N ALA A 68 7.59 11.96 17.10
CA ALA A 68 8.21 13.04 17.88
C ALA A 68 7.29 14.26 18.05
N GLN A 69 6.34 14.44 17.14
CA GLN A 69 5.31 15.50 17.19
C GLN A 69 3.99 15.02 17.84
N GLY A 70 3.96 13.82 18.41
CA GLY A 70 2.75 13.23 19.00
C GLY A 70 1.69 12.84 17.98
N ARG A 71 2.05 12.71 16.70
CA ARG A 71 1.18 12.26 15.59
C ARG A 71 1.40 10.79 15.29
N VAL A 72 0.46 10.21 14.53
CA VAL A 72 0.63 8.89 13.91
C VAL A 72 1.14 9.07 12.49
N PRO A 73 2.24 8.41 12.10
CA PRO A 73 2.74 8.47 10.74
C PRO A 73 1.69 7.96 9.75
N THR A 74 1.42 8.77 8.73
CA THR A 74 0.43 8.51 7.70
C THR A 74 1.12 8.26 6.37
N ILE A 75 0.94 7.06 5.84
CA ILE A 75 1.52 6.61 4.57
C ILE A 75 0.43 6.53 3.51
N LEU A 76 0.56 7.35 2.48
CA LEU A 76 -0.40 7.42 1.38
C LEU A 76 0.06 6.58 0.19
N ILE A 77 -0.77 5.66 -0.29
CA ILE A 77 -0.48 4.82 -1.45
C ILE A 77 -1.20 5.37 -2.68
N VAL A 78 -0.44 5.91 -3.63
CA VAL A 78 -0.98 6.58 -4.81
C VAL A 78 -0.49 5.93 -6.11
N SER A 79 -1.19 6.16 -7.21
CA SER A 79 -0.81 5.69 -8.54
C SER A 79 -1.52 6.49 -9.61
N ALA A 80 -1.00 6.37 -10.84
CA ALA A 80 -1.58 7.05 -11.98
C ALA A 80 -2.90 6.41 -12.43
N ALA A 81 -3.03 5.09 -12.37
CA ALA A 81 -4.15 4.35 -12.94
C ALA A 81 -4.77 3.31 -11.99
N SER A 82 -6.05 3.01 -12.20
CA SER A 82 -6.72 1.85 -11.60
C SER A 82 -6.04 0.57 -12.13
N GLY A 83 -5.71 -0.37 -11.25
CA GLY A 83 -5.02 -1.61 -11.63
C GLY A 83 -3.48 -1.60 -11.52
N ASP A 84 -2.88 -0.48 -11.10
CA ASP A 84 -1.42 -0.39 -10.85
C ASP A 84 -0.96 -1.19 -9.62
N GLY A 85 -1.89 -1.62 -8.75
CA GLY A 85 -1.60 -2.44 -7.57
C GLY A 85 -1.60 -1.69 -6.24
N LYS A 86 -2.06 -0.44 -6.18
CA LYS A 86 -2.18 0.36 -4.94
C LYS A 86 -2.79 -0.40 -3.77
N THR A 87 -4.01 -0.91 -3.93
CA THR A 87 -4.72 -1.64 -2.86
C THR A 87 -3.95 -2.87 -2.39
N SER A 88 -3.28 -3.59 -3.31
CA SER A 88 -2.42 -4.72 -2.93
C SER A 88 -1.19 -4.27 -2.15
N VAL A 89 -0.57 -3.16 -2.54
CA VAL A 89 0.54 -2.56 -1.81
C VAL A 89 0.08 -2.08 -0.44
N ALA A 90 -1.04 -1.36 -0.35
CA ALA A 90 -1.60 -0.84 0.88
C ALA A 90 -1.93 -1.96 1.88
N SER A 91 -2.69 -2.98 1.46
CA SER A 91 -3.09 -4.08 2.35
C SER A 91 -1.89 -4.85 2.90
N ASN A 92 -0.89 -5.12 2.05
CA ASN A 92 0.28 -5.90 2.46
C ASN A 92 1.30 -5.07 3.23
N LEU A 93 1.44 -3.78 2.93
CA LEU A 93 2.26 -2.88 3.72
C LEU A 93 1.68 -2.74 5.14
N ALA A 94 0.36 -2.59 5.27
CA ALA A 94 -0.30 -2.54 6.57
C ALA A 94 -0.05 -3.82 7.39
N ALA A 95 -0.22 -5.00 6.78
CA ALA A 95 0.09 -6.27 7.43
C ALA A 95 1.59 -6.41 7.79
N ALA A 96 2.50 -5.91 6.95
CA ALA A 96 3.94 -5.94 7.25
C ALA A 96 4.33 -5.06 8.43
N PHE A 97 3.65 -3.93 8.67
CA PHE A 97 3.87 -3.13 9.87
C PHE A 97 3.45 -3.87 11.13
N VAL A 98 2.32 -4.58 11.07
CA VAL A 98 1.80 -5.39 12.17
C VAL A 98 2.72 -6.54 12.55
N GLU A 99 3.40 -7.19 11.59
CA GLU A 99 4.42 -8.22 11.88
C GLU A 99 5.55 -7.72 12.80
N THR A 100 5.74 -6.39 12.92
CA THR A 100 6.68 -5.78 13.86
C THR A 100 6.06 -5.17 15.10
N GLY A 101 4.84 -5.59 15.44
CA GLY A 101 4.14 -5.18 16.66
C GLY A 101 3.53 -3.78 16.57
N GLN A 102 3.48 -3.16 15.39
CA GLN A 102 2.83 -1.87 15.23
C GLN A 102 1.31 -2.05 15.14
N ARG A 103 0.56 -1.31 15.97
CA ARG A 103 -0.89 -1.20 15.80
C ARG A 103 -1.17 -0.37 14.55
N THR A 104 -1.73 -0.99 13.52
CA THR A 104 -1.84 -0.39 12.19
C THR A 104 -3.30 -0.21 11.81
N VAL A 105 -3.62 0.96 11.27
CA VAL A 105 -4.95 1.26 10.70
C VAL A 105 -4.81 1.33 9.18
N ALA A 106 -5.51 0.45 8.48
CA ALA A 106 -5.65 0.52 7.03
C ALA A 106 -6.89 1.34 6.67
N VAL A 107 -6.72 2.41 5.89
CA VAL A 107 -7.79 3.36 5.57
C VAL A 107 -8.14 3.27 4.09
N ASN A 108 -9.41 3.02 3.78
CA ASN A 108 -9.91 3.03 2.42
C ASN A 108 -10.39 4.43 2.02
N THR A 109 -9.89 4.96 0.90
CA THR A 109 -10.37 6.22 0.33
C THR A 109 -10.69 6.14 -1.16
N ASP A 110 -10.55 4.97 -1.80
CA ASP A 110 -11.11 4.72 -3.14
C ASP A 110 -12.58 4.30 -3.03
N PHE A 111 -13.47 5.26 -2.77
CA PHE A 111 -14.91 4.99 -2.69
C PHE A 111 -15.56 4.71 -4.05
N ARG A 112 -14.82 4.88 -5.16
CA ARG A 112 -15.33 4.61 -6.52
C ARG A 112 -15.19 3.14 -6.87
N ARG A 113 -14.11 2.51 -6.43
CA ARG A 113 -13.84 1.07 -6.60
C ARG A 113 -13.23 0.50 -5.32
N PRO A 114 -13.97 0.50 -4.21
CA PRO A 114 -13.43 0.09 -2.92
C PRO A 114 -13.07 -1.40 -2.96
N ALA A 115 -11.85 -1.71 -2.52
CA ALA A 115 -11.34 -3.07 -2.52
C ALA A 115 -10.45 -3.38 -1.31
N LEU A 116 -10.04 -2.36 -0.53
CA LEU A 116 -9.12 -2.53 0.60
C LEU A 116 -9.73 -3.41 1.69
N SER A 117 -10.92 -3.07 2.16
CA SER A 117 -11.62 -3.83 3.20
C SER A 117 -11.85 -5.27 2.79
N ALA A 118 -12.36 -5.48 1.57
CA ALA A 118 -12.61 -6.83 1.06
C ALA A 118 -11.34 -7.70 1.02
N ARG A 119 -10.22 -7.07 0.65
CA ARG A 119 -8.91 -7.72 0.57
C ARG A 119 -8.31 -8.04 1.94
N ILE A 120 -8.51 -7.19 2.94
CA ILE A 120 -7.98 -7.39 4.30
C ILE A 120 -8.85 -8.37 5.09
N LEU A 121 -10.17 -8.27 4.94
CA LEU A 121 -11.13 -9.13 5.63
C LEU A 121 -11.29 -10.50 4.96
N ASP A 122 -10.78 -10.65 3.73
CA ASP A 122 -10.98 -11.83 2.87
C ASP A 122 -12.47 -12.19 2.69
N ALA A 123 -13.32 -11.15 2.66
CA ALA A 123 -14.77 -11.26 2.57
C ALA A 123 -15.36 -9.94 2.05
N ASP A 124 -16.53 -10.00 1.41
CA ASP A 124 -17.24 -8.77 1.07
C ASP A 124 -17.63 -8.03 2.36
N PRO A 125 -17.21 -6.76 2.50
CA PRO A 125 -17.45 -5.99 3.71
C PRO A 125 -18.94 -5.72 3.87
N ALA A 126 -19.45 -5.93 5.08
CA ALA A 126 -20.82 -5.56 5.42
C ALA A 126 -21.00 -4.04 5.26
N ARG A 127 -22.23 -3.62 4.91
CA ARG A 127 -22.55 -2.19 4.95
C ARG A 127 -22.39 -1.68 6.38
N PRO A 128 -21.83 -0.46 6.57
CA PRO A 128 -21.77 0.14 7.89
C PRO A 128 -23.16 0.19 8.53
N GLY A 129 -23.23 -0.12 9.83
CA GLY A 129 -24.46 -0.06 10.62
C GLY A 129 -24.87 1.35 11.02
N PHE A 130 -24.24 2.37 10.44
CA PHE A 130 -24.43 3.78 10.74
C PHE A 130 -24.60 4.59 9.44
N SER A 131 -25.17 5.78 9.56
CA SER A 131 -25.40 6.76 8.48
C SER A 131 -24.29 7.81 8.44
N VAL A 132 -24.39 8.77 7.52
CA VAL A 132 -23.44 9.90 7.44
C VAL A 132 -23.68 10.86 8.59
N GLU A 133 -24.92 11.03 9.02
CA GLU A 133 -25.34 11.86 10.15
C GLU A 133 -24.77 11.35 11.47
N ASP A 134 -24.72 10.02 11.65
CA ASP A 134 -24.12 9.38 12.83
C ASP A 134 -22.62 9.67 12.96
N LEU A 135 -21.94 10.00 11.86
CA LEU A 135 -20.52 10.38 11.89
C LEU A 135 -20.26 11.67 12.67
N LEU A 136 -21.27 12.42 13.07
CA LEU A 136 -21.10 13.61 13.92
C LEU A 136 -20.98 13.26 15.41
N THR A 137 -21.45 12.09 15.82
CA THR A 137 -21.54 11.68 17.22
C THR A 137 -20.70 10.45 17.54
N LEU A 138 -20.49 9.57 16.57
CA LEU A 138 -19.66 8.38 16.74
C LEU A 138 -18.19 8.74 16.98
N SER A 139 -17.58 8.01 17.90
CA SER A 139 -16.14 8.11 18.16
C SER A 139 -15.37 7.41 17.05
N ILE A 140 -14.10 7.77 16.85
CA ILE A 140 -13.26 7.09 15.86
C ILE A 140 -13.18 5.58 16.10
N ARG A 141 -13.25 5.12 17.37
CA ARG A 141 -13.25 3.70 17.72
C ARG A 141 -14.45 2.94 17.13
N ASP A 142 -15.62 3.56 17.10
CA ASP A 142 -16.85 2.94 16.59
C ASP A 142 -16.84 2.78 15.07
N LEU A 143 -15.97 3.54 14.39
CA LEU A 143 -15.81 3.52 12.94
C LEU A 143 -14.78 2.48 12.47
N LEU A 144 -14.06 1.82 13.39
CA LEU A 144 -13.01 0.86 13.06
C LEU A 144 -13.56 -0.56 13.03
N THR A 145 -13.22 -1.28 11.97
CA THR A 145 -13.56 -2.69 11.80
C THR A 145 -12.35 -3.56 12.15
N PRO A 146 -12.43 -4.43 13.18
CA PRO A 146 -11.39 -5.41 13.47
C PRO A 146 -11.19 -6.41 12.34
N THR A 147 -9.99 -6.97 12.23
CA THR A 147 -9.66 -7.97 11.21
C THR A 147 -9.19 -9.27 11.87
N ALA A 148 -9.01 -10.33 11.07
CA ALA A 148 -8.41 -11.58 11.55
C ALA A 148 -6.90 -11.44 11.87
N ILE A 149 -6.25 -10.36 11.44
CA ILE A 149 -4.85 -10.06 11.73
C ILE A 149 -4.80 -9.19 12.99
N ASP A 150 -4.36 -9.77 14.11
CA ASP A 150 -4.24 -9.04 15.37
C ASP A 150 -3.31 -7.83 15.23
N GLY A 151 -3.75 -6.67 15.71
CA GLY A 151 -3.07 -5.39 15.53
C GLY A 151 -3.37 -4.66 14.21
N LEU A 152 -4.14 -5.25 13.28
CA LEU A 152 -4.65 -4.60 12.07
C LEU A 152 -6.15 -4.31 12.19
N VAL A 153 -6.53 -3.05 12.01
CA VAL A 153 -7.94 -2.62 11.91
C VAL A 153 -8.15 -1.82 10.63
N VAL A 154 -9.39 -1.79 10.14
CA VAL A 154 -9.77 -1.09 8.92
C VAL A 154 -10.68 0.10 9.24
N PHE A 155 -10.40 1.24 8.64
CA PHE A 155 -11.29 2.39 8.60
C PHE A 155 -11.84 2.54 7.18
N ASP A 156 -13.13 2.30 7.00
CA ASP A 156 -13.77 2.37 5.69
C ASP A 156 -15.22 2.86 5.80
N LEU A 157 -15.51 3.94 5.09
CA LEU A 157 -16.84 4.54 5.00
C LEU A 157 -17.62 4.10 3.75
N GLN A 158 -17.13 3.10 3.02
CA GLN A 158 -17.84 2.55 1.87
C GLN A 158 -19.28 2.14 2.22
N GLY A 159 -20.20 2.32 1.28
CA GLY A 159 -21.61 1.96 1.47
C GLY A 159 -22.45 3.02 2.17
N LEU A 160 -21.84 4.05 2.76
CA LEU A 160 -22.56 5.25 3.20
C LEU A 160 -23.10 6.04 2.00
N ARG A 161 -24.27 6.67 2.18
CA ARG A 161 -24.94 7.45 1.14
C ARG A 161 -24.41 8.89 1.08
N ALA A 162 -23.19 9.07 0.58
CA ALA A 162 -22.59 10.37 0.30
C ALA A 162 -21.72 10.33 -0.97
N SER A 163 -21.28 11.49 -1.46
CA SER A 163 -20.37 11.52 -2.61
C SER A 163 -18.97 11.01 -2.21
N PRO A 164 -18.19 10.41 -3.13
CA PRO A 164 -16.81 10.00 -2.87
C PRO A 164 -15.93 11.13 -2.29
N GLY A 165 -16.13 12.37 -2.75
CA GLY A 165 -15.40 13.53 -2.25
C GLY A 165 -15.75 13.90 -0.81
N ASP A 166 -17.04 13.81 -0.42
CA ASP A 166 -17.45 14.03 0.96
C ASP A 166 -16.88 12.95 1.89
N LEU A 167 -16.96 11.68 1.48
CA LEU A 167 -16.39 10.58 2.24
C LEU A 167 -14.88 10.73 2.39
N ALA A 168 -14.17 11.18 1.36
CA ALA A 168 -12.73 11.45 1.42
C ALA A 168 -12.41 12.58 2.41
N ARG A 169 -13.15 13.69 2.38
CA ARG A 169 -13.00 14.79 3.35
C ARG A 169 -13.26 14.36 4.79
N ILE A 170 -14.34 13.63 5.02
CA ILE A 170 -14.68 13.13 6.36
C ILE A 170 -13.58 12.17 6.84
N THR A 171 -13.15 11.24 5.98
CA THR A 171 -12.06 10.31 6.29
C THR A 171 -10.76 11.07 6.64
N ALA A 172 -10.37 12.07 5.84
CA ALA A 172 -9.22 12.91 6.08
C ALA A 172 -9.28 13.59 7.45
N ALA A 173 -10.43 14.19 7.79
CA ALA A 173 -10.63 14.86 9.07
C ALA A 173 -10.52 13.92 10.28
N ARG A 174 -10.83 12.62 10.11
CA ARG A 174 -10.79 11.61 11.16
C ARG A 174 -9.42 10.94 11.35
N ILE A 175 -8.51 11.00 10.35
CA ILE A 175 -7.17 10.36 10.45
C ILE A 175 -6.37 10.83 11.68
N PRO A 176 -6.28 12.12 12.02
CA PRO A 176 -5.55 12.57 13.20
C PRO A 176 -6.04 11.96 14.52
N GLU A 177 -7.33 11.61 14.60
CA GLU A 177 -7.94 11.02 15.80
C GLU A 177 -7.46 9.57 16.04
N LEU A 178 -6.89 8.91 15.03
CA LEU A 178 -6.41 7.52 15.15
C LEU A 178 -5.29 7.36 16.20
N ALA A 179 -4.58 8.44 16.54
CA ALA A 179 -3.64 8.47 17.65
C ALA A 179 -4.30 8.08 18.98
N SER A 180 -5.55 8.54 19.20
CA SER A 180 -6.29 8.35 20.45
C SER A 180 -6.66 6.90 20.74
N VAL A 181 -6.71 6.05 19.70
CA VAL A 181 -6.96 4.61 19.83
C VAL A 181 -5.67 3.78 19.86
N GLY A 182 -4.52 4.45 19.96
CA GLY A 182 -3.21 3.80 20.07
C GLY A 182 -2.67 3.28 18.75
N ALA A 183 -3.13 3.82 17.61
CA ALA A 183 -2.52 3.53 16.31
C ALA A 183 -1.07 4.01 16.30
N SER A 184 -0.18 3.16 15.81
CA SER A 184 1.24 3.46 15.61
C SER A 184 1.54 3.78 14.15
N THR A 185 0.74 3.31 13.20
CA THR A 185 0.89 3.61 11.77
C THR A 185 -0.47 3.65 11.08
N VAL A 186 -0.63 4.57 10.13
CA VAL A 186 -1.80 4.65 9.24
C VAL A 186 -1.35 4.40 7.79
N VAL A 187 -1.96 3.44 7.11
CA VAL A 187 -1.73 3.18 5.68
C VAL A 187 -3.01 3.46 4.91
N VAL A 188 -2.97 4.40 3.97
CA VAL A 188 -4.14 4.90 3.26
C VAL A 188 -4.10 4.46 1.79
N ASP A 189 -5.09 3.66 1.37
CA ASP A 189 -5.30 3.31 -0.04
C ASP A 189 -6.15 4.37 -0.73
N THR A 190 -5.66 4.94 -1.83
CA THR A 190 -6.34 6.03 -2.53
C THR A 190 -6.93 5.62 -3.86
N SER A 191 -7.85 6.44 -4.35
CA SER A 191 -8.24 6.43 -5.76
C SER A 191 -7.05 6.85 -6.67
N PRO A 192 -7.07 6.50 -7.97
CA PRO A 192 -6.02 6.92 -8.90
C PRO A 192 -5.97 8.46 -9.06
N VAL A 193 -4.76 9.02 -9.01
CA VAL A 193 -4.53 10.48 -9.07
C VAL A 193 -5.04 11.09 -10.38
N SER A 194 -4.85 10.39 -11.51
CA SER A 194 -5.27 10.93 -12.82
C SER A 194 -6.77 10.95 -13.05
N ALA A 195 -7.56 10.30 -12.18
CA ALA A 195 -8.99 10.10 -12.37
C ALA A 195 -9.85 10.94 -11.41
N THR A 196 -9.30 11.43 -10.30
CA THR A 196 -10.11 11.96 -9.20
C THR A 196 -9.39 13.00 -8.35
N ALA A 197 -10.16 13.86 -7.68
CA ALA A 197 -9.65 14.88 -6.76
C ALA A 197 -9.59 14.42 -5.29
N GLU A 198 -10.10 13.23 -4.95
CA GLU A 198 -10.20 12.78 -3.54
C GLU A 198 -8.82 12.67 -2.86
N VAL A 199 -7.77 12.34 -3.62
CA VAL A 199 -6.38 12.32 -3.13
C VAL A 199 -5.94 13.67 -2.56
N LEU A 200 -6.46 14.78 -3.08
CA LEU A 200 -6.06 16.14 -2.66
C LEU A 200 -6.38 16.43 -1.19
N GLU A 201 -7.42 15.79 -0.65
CA GLU A 201 -7.82 15.92 0.75
C GLU A 201 -6.84 15.19 1.70
N LEU A 202 -6.07 14.22 1.17
CA LEU A 202 -5.22 13.33 1.96
C LEU A 202 -3.74 13.69 1.88
N VAL A 203 -3.30 14.27 0.76
CA VAL A 203 -1.90 14.65 0.53
C VAL A 203 -1.32 15.53 1.66
N PRO A 204 -2.04 16.51 2.24
CA PRO A 204 -1.52 17.31 3.35
C PRO A 204 -1.29 16.52 4.65
N LEU A 205 -1.90 15.34 4.80
CA LEU A 205 -1.77 14.52 5.99
C LEU A 205 -0.59 13.54 5.90
N ALA A 206 -0.08 13.29 4.69
CA ALA A 206 0.90 12.26 4.42
C ALA A 206 2.30 12.65 4.90
N ASP A 207 2.91 11.78 5.69
CA ASP A 207 4.33 11.87 6.06
C ASP A 207 5.21 11.17 5.01
N VAL A 208 4.68 10.10 4.40
CA VAL A 208 5.30 9.36 3.30
C VAL A 208 4.27 9.09 2.20
N ILE A 209 4.64 9.31 0.94
CA ILE A 209 3.83 8.95 -0.22
C ILE A 209 4.54 7.85 -1.01
N VAL A 210 3.86 6.70 -1.16
CA VAL A 210 4.31 5.59 -1.99
C VAL A 210 3.62 5.67 -3.35
N LEU A 211 4.41 6.04 -4.36
CA LEU A 211 4.02 6.08 -5.77
C LEU A 211 4.15 4.68 -6.36
N VAL A 212 3.01 4.06 -6.68
CA VAL A 212 2.95 2.73 -7.28
C VAL A 212 2.83 2.85 -8.79
N VAL A 213 3.71 2.15 -9.51
CA VAL A 213 3.72 2.08 -10.97
C VAL A 213 3.76 0.63 -11.39
N ARG A 214 2.95 0.25 -12.38
CA ARG A 214 2.93 -1.12 -12.89
C ARG A 214 3.47 -1.19 -14.31
N VAL A 215 4.51 -2.00 -14.50
CA VAL A 215 5.08 -2.23 -15.82
C VAL A 215 4.07 -2.92 -16.74
N ASN A 216 4.12 -2.59 -18.02
CA ASN A 216 3.19 -3.03 -19.07
C ASN A 216 1.72 -2.64 -18.84
N HIS A 217 1.44 -1.76 -17.88
CA HIS A 217 0.10 -1.32 -17.52
C HIS A 217 0.00 0.22 -17.46
N THR A 218 0.81 0.88 -16.66
CA THR A 218 0.74 2.34 -16.47
C THR A 218 1.17 3.08 -17.73
N PHE A 219 0.37 4.04 -18.19
CA PHE A 219 0.71 4.91 -19.32
C PHE A 219 1.69 6.01 -18.91
N ILE A 220 2.66 6.31 -19.78
CA ILE A 220 3.73 7.30 -19.55
C ILE A 220 3.15 8.68 -19.24
N ASP A 221 2.20 9.16 -20.05
CA ASP A 221 1.61 10.50 -19.84
C ASP A 221 0.85 10.60 -18.52
N ALA A 222 0.18 9.51 -18.10
CA ALA A 222 -0.51 9.46 -16.83
C ALA A 222 0.48 9.49 -15.65
N ALA A 223 1.63 8.84 -15.82
CA ALA A 223 2.72 8.87 -14.83
C ALA A 223 3.32 10.28 -14.68
N HIS A 224 3.64 10.98 -15.78
CA HIS A 224 4.12 12.37 -15.73
C HIS A 224 3.14 13.28 -15.00
N ARG A 225 1.85 13.26 -15.40
CA ARG A 225 0.84 14.09 -14.73
C ARG A 225 0.74 13.79 -13.23
N THR A 226 0.85 12.52 -12.86
CA THR A 226 0.77 12.10 -11.45
C THR A 226 1.94 12.64 -10.63
N ILE A 227 3.18 12.49 -11.09
CA ILE A 227 4.33 13.00 -10.35
C ILE A 227 4.36 14.53 -10.29
N ASP A 228 3.96 15.20 -11.37
CA ASP A 228 3.86 16.66 -11.41
C ASP A 228 2.82 17.15 -10.39
N THR A 229 1.66 16.49 -10.34
CA THR A 229 0.59 16.81 -9.40
C THR A 229 1.06 16.60 -7.96
N ILE A 230 1.63 15.44 -7.64
CA ILE A 230 2.06 15.13 -6.27
C ILE A 230 3.17 16.07 -5.80
N ARG A 231 4.16 16.36 -6.64
CA ARG A 231 5.24 17.31 -6.30
C ARG A 231 4.75 18.73 -6.09
N ALA A 232 3.71 19.16 -6.81
CA ALA A 232 3.14 20.48 -6.65
C ALA A 232 2.36 20.63 -5.32
N LEU A 233 1.93 19.53 -4.70
CA LEU A 233 1.01 19.54 -3.57
C LEU A 233 1.66 19.18 -2.23
N THR A 234 2.87 18.62 -2.22
CA THR A 234 3.49 18.16 -0.97
C THR A 234 5.01 18.22 -0.99
N ALA A 235 5.57 18.36 0.21
CA ALA A 235 6.98 18.18 0.51
C ALA A 235 7.28 16.82 1.19
N ALA A 236 6.27 15.95 1.33
CA ALA A 236 6.41 14.63 1.92
C ALA A 236 7.43 13.76 1.17
N HIS A 237 7.97 12.77 1.86
CA HIS A 237 8.91 11.84 1.25
C HIS A 237 8.23 11.00 0.16
N LEU A 238 8.77 11.03 -1.05
CA LEU A 238 8.26 10.25 -2.18
C LEU A 238 9.07 8.97 -2.38
N LEU A 239 8.39 7.83 -2.37
CA LEU A 239 8.96 6.51 -2.64
C LEU A 239 8.36 5.93 -3.90
N LEU A 240 9.20 5.36 -4.77
CA LEU A 240 8.75 4.74 -6.02
C LEU A 240 8.75 3.21 -5.88
N VAL A 241 7.57 2.61 -6.01
CA VAL A 241 7.38 1.16 -6.02
C VAL A 241 6.98 0.71 -7.41
N VAL A 242 7.76 -0.22 -7.97
CA VAL A 242 7.49 -0.80 -9.29
C VAL A 242 6.86 -2.18 -9.11
N VAL A 243 5.67 -2.37 -9.67
CA VAL A 243 4.89 -3.62 -9.62
C VAL A 243 4.98 -4.34 -10.96
N GLY A 244 5.10 -5.66 -10.90
CA GLY A 244 5.07 -6.54 -12.07
C GLY A 244 6.42 -6.68 -12.77
N GLU A 245 7.52 -6.28 -12.11
CA GLU A 245 8.85 -6.51 -12.65
C GLU A 245 9.11 -8.01 -12.75
N LYS A 246 9.53 -8.47 -13.93
CA LYS A 246 9.97 -9.86 -14.11
C LYS A 246 11.18 -10.07 -13.22
N ARG A 247 11.12 -11.14 -12.43
CA ARG A 247 12.17 -11.53 -11.49
C ARG A 247 13.54 -11.44 -12.16
N GLN A 248 14.38 -10.48 -11.76
CA GLN A 248 15.82 -10.63 -11.94
C GLN A 248 16.24 -11.73 -10.96
N ARG A 249 16.90 -12.78 -11.44
CA ARG A 249 17.47 -13.83 -10.58
C ARG A 249 18.55 -13.16 -9.73
N THR A 250 18.23 -12.82 -8.49
CA THR A 250 19.24 -12.39 -7.52
C THR A 250 19.98 -13.63 -7.01
N ASP A 251 21.32 -13.60 -7.02
CA ASP A 251 22.20 -14.71 -6.63
C ASP A 251 21.89 -15.32 -5.25
N TYR A 252 21.31 -14.53 -4.34
CA TYR A 252 20.93 -14.98 -3.00
C TYR A 252 19.86 -16.09 -3.00
N TYR A 253 18.88 -16.02 -3.91
CA TYR A 253 17.87 -17.08 -4.05
C TYR A 253 18.41 -18.29 -4.81
N GLU A 254 19.42 -18.13 -5.67
CA GLU A 254 20.14 -19.27 -6.26
C GLU A 254 20.96 -20.01 -5.21
N TYR A 255 21.58 -19.28 -4.28
CA TYR A 255 22.31 -19.89 -3.16
C TYR A 255 21.37 -20.67 -2.23
N ALA A 256 20.23 -20.08 -1.84
CA ALA A 256 19.23 -20.76 -1.02
C ALA A 256 18.57 -21.96 -1.74
N ALA A 257 18.34 -21.88 -3.05
CA ALA A 257 17.86 -23.00 -3.85
C ALA A 257 18.91 -24.12 -3.97
N ARG A 258 20.19 -23.77 -4.20
CA ARG A 258 21.31 -24.71 -4.21
C ARG A 258 21.50 -25.43 -2.87
N LEU A 259 21.26 -24.74 -1.75
CA LEU A 259 21.31 -25.35 -0.42
C LEU A 259 20.19 -26.37 -0.18
N LYS A 260 19.03 -26.21 -0.82
CA LYS A 260 17.96 -27.22 -0.79
C LYS A 260 18.28 -28.45 -1.64
N ASP A 261 19.10 -28.29 -2.69
CA ASP A 261 19.54 -29.37 -3.59
C ASP A 261 20.86 -30.04 -3.17
N THR A 262 21.56 -29.54 -2.15
CA THR A 262 22.74 -30.24 -1.60
C THR A 262 22.33 -31.51 -0.86
N PRO A 263 22.91 -32.69 -1.17
CA PRO A 263 22.63 -33.92 -0.43
C PRO A 263 22.94 -33.74 1.05
N ARG A 264 21.95 -34.01 1.92
CA ARG A 264 22.17 -34.14 3.37
C ARG A 264 23.12 -35.31 3.59
N TRP A 265 24.36 -35.04 3.92
CA TRP A 265 25.30 -36.04 4.43
C TRP A 265 24.83 -36.48 5.82
N SER A 266 23.90 -37.43 5.89
CA SER A 266 23.46 -38.02 7.15
C SER A 266 24.41 -39.14 7.56
N LYS A 267 25.15 -38.87 8.64
CA LYS A 267 25.54 -39.79 9.72
C LYS A 267 25.70 -41.28 9.34
N LYS A 268 26.93 -41.69 9.06
CA LYS A 268 27.43 -43.02 9.44
C LYS A 268 28.68 -42.88 10.31
N LEU A 269 28.46 -42.76 11.61
CA LEU A 269 29.41 -43.23 12.62
C LEU A 269 28.60 -44.14 13.56
N LYS A 270 28.45 -45.40 13.14
CA LYS A 270 28.09 -46.50 14.02
C LYS A 270 29.37 -46.89 14.78
N ARG A 271 29.29 -46.93 16.11
CA ARG A 271 29.99 -47.95 16.89
C ARG A 271 28.99 -49.05 17.16
#